data_AF-A0A5Q2NK92-F1
#
_entry.id   AF-A0A5Q2NK92-F1
#
_cell.length_a   1.000
_cell.length_b   1.000
_cell.length_c   1.000
_cell.angle_alpha   90.00
_cell.angle_beta   90.00
_cell.angle_gamma   90.00
#
_symmetry.space_group_name_H-M   'P 1'
#
loop_
_entity.id
_entity.type
_entity.pdbx_description
1 polymer ?
#
loop_
_entity_poly.entity_id
_entity_poly.type
_entity_poly.pdbx_seq_one_letter_code
_entity_poly.pdbx_strand_id
1 'polypeptide(L)'
;MKRSRQEGAARLAELDISPAGPRCKMLLGDLDADGRMELVLVQPDNRQDVRHIPHQVQCVTAFDLDGNRLWQAGKPDPRAGSQGSDYPAQVYDWDGDGRLEVLCVMNDRIVVLDGATGAQKASHELPSPHAHDCLIIANLSGGPRASDLILKDRYHKLWAMDNRFNLLWTYEGNPGHFPWAGDLDGDGFDEIMAGYDLLDHTGRRRWSCSGLEDHADCIWFGDVDGDGIPEVVVGGSVTVMYSRDGQELWRHADSIESQHIALGKFRPELPGLQIAGLDRLVREDDGKGLKGKDALFLLDSSGAQLWKEDRRTDGWLTIAETLQHWEPDSRQDYILAYRRGGGVWPSLYDGHMNVVAEFPAEGYAVHGDLAGTGTEQVIVYNDERAAIFGSAAIDLTARRPGHALPQPKRLYRSTLYPGGEWPG
;
A
#
# COMPACT_ATOMS: atom_id res chain seq x y z
N MET A 1 -11.40 -41.48 -4.37
CA MET A 1 -10.01 -41.27 -4.82
C MET A 1 -9.64 -39.84 -4.43
N LYS A 2 -9.02 -39.64 -3.26
CA LYS A 2 -8.67 -38.31 -2.74
C LYS A 2 -7.48 -37.80 -3.55
N ARG A 3 -7.66 -36.75 -4.35
CA ARG A 3 -6.53 -35.94 -4.84
C ARG A 3 -5.88 -35.32 -3.61
N SER A 4 -4.61 -35.62 -3.36
CA SER A 4 -3.82 -34.90 -2.38
C SER A 4 -3.75 -33.44 -2.81
N ARG A 5 -4.34 -32.53 -2.03
CA ARG A 5 -4.02 -31.10 -2.12
C ARG A 5 -2.50 -30.98 -1.94
N GLN A 6 -1.79 -30.39 -2.89
CA GLN A 6 -0.51 -29.79 -2.55
C GLN A 6 -0.85 -28.63 -1.63
N GLU A 7 -0.66 -28.82 -0.32
CA GLU A 7 -0.82 -27.78 0.69
C GLU A 7 0.44 -26.90 0.64
N GLY A 8 0.32 -25.66 0.15
CA GLY A 8 1.40 -24.67 0.13
C GLY A 8 1.45 -23.81 -1.13
N ALA A 9 2.09 -22.63 -1.05
CA ALA A 9 2.31 -21.76 -2.19
C ALA A 9 3.25 -22.39 -3.22
N ALA A 10 2.93 -22.27 -4.51
CA ALA A 10 3.84 -22.59 -5.59
C ALA A 10 4.85 -21.45 -5.76
N ARG A 11 6.14 -21.74 -5.60
CA ARG A 11 7.21 -20.79 -5.96
C ARG A 11 7.37 -20.76 -7.48
N LEU A 12 7.08 -19.61 -8.08
CA LEU A 12 7.01 -19.41 -9.53
C LEU A 12 8.33 -18.93 -10.12
N ALA A 13 9.01 -18.01 -9.44
CA ALA A 13 10.29 -17.46 -9.87
C ALA A 13 11.10 -16.91 -8.68
N GLU A 14 12.39 -16.68 -8.91
CA GLU A 14 13.25 -15.84 -8.06
C GLU A 14 14.11 -14.97 -8.97
N LEU A 15 14.02 -13.66 -8.80
CA LEU A 15 14.68 -12.66 -9.63
C LEU A 15 15.84 -12.00 -8.88
N ASP A 16 16.89 -11.62 -9.61
CA ASP A 16 17.97 -10.77 -9.10
C ASP A 16 17.60 -9.29 -9.25
N ILE A 17 17.32 -8.62 -8.14
CA ILE A 17 16.99 -7.20 -8.11
C ILE A 17 18.11 -6.34 -7.52
N SER A 18 19.25 -6.95 -7.18
CA SER A 18 20.43 -6.23 -6.66
C SER A 18 20.92 -5.06 -7.53
N PRO A 19 20.74 -5.04 -8.88
CA PRO A 19 21.10 -3.87 -9.68
C PRO A 19 20.32 -2.59 -9.35
N ALA A 20 19.15 -2.69 -8.70
CA ALA A 20 18.37 -1.53 -8.24
C ALA A 20 19.00 -0.83 -7.02
N GLY A 21 19.90 -1.53 -6.32
CA GLY A 21 20.45 -1.11 -5.04
C GLY A 21 19.52 -1.41 -3.86
N PRO A 22 20.03 -1.23 -2.62
CA PRO A 22 19.32 -1.62 -1.41
C PRO A 22 18.16 -0.68 -1.06
N ARG A 23 17.28 -1.17 -0.17
CA ARG A 23 16.21 -0.42 0.52
C ARG A 23 15.15 0.16 -0.41
N CYS A 24 14.88 -0.52 -1.51
CA CYS A 24 13.83 -0.11 -2.44
C CYS A 24 12.41 -0.39 -1.90
N LYS A 25 11.46 0.47 -2.27
CA LYS A 25 10.02 0.13 -2.33
C LYS A 25 9.74 -0.46 -3.71
N MET A 26 8.93 -1.51 -3.79
CA MET A 26 8.50 -2.08 -5.06
C MET A 26 7.11 -1.58 -5.42
N LEU A 27 6.92 -1.14 -6.67
CA LEU A 27 5.63 -0.87 -7.29
C LEU A 27 5.43 -1.87 -8.44
N LEU A 28 4.18 -2.07 -8.85
CA LEU A 28 3.79 -3.00 -9.92
C LEU A 28 2.96 -2.27 -10.98
N GLY A 29 3.12 -2.67 -12.23
CA GLY A 29 2.28 -2.24 -13.34
C GLY A 29 2.77 -2.81 -14.67
N ASP A 30 1.88 -3.00 -15.63
CA ASP A 30 2.21 -3.41 -17.01
C ASP A 30 2.67 -2.17 -17.81
N LEU A 31 3.98 -1.97 -17.84
CA LEU A 31 4.61 -0.74 -18.33
C LEU A 31 4.74 -0.69 -19.85
N ASP A 32 4.83 -1.85 -20.50
CA ASP A 32 5.00 -1.95 -21.96
C ASP A 32 3.75 -2.46 -22.71
N ALA A 33 2.67 -2.72 -21.96
CA ALA A 33 1.38 -3.22 -22.45
C ALA A 33 1.49 -4.61 -23.09
N ASP A 34 2.36 -5.47 -22.55
CA ASP A 34 2.52 -6.86 -22.99
C ASP A 34 1.68 -7.87 -22.21
N GLY A 35 0.81 -7.42 -21.29
CA GLY A 35 -0.07 -8.29 -20.52
C GLY A 35 0.62 -8.97 -19.34
N ARG A 36 1.80 -8.47 -18.94
CA ARG A 36 2.55 -8.86 -17.74
C ARG A 36 2.89 -7.58 -16.97
N MET A 37 2.92 -7.67 -15.65
CA MET A 37 3.40 -6.55 -14.83
C MET A 37 4.92 -6.58 -14.72
N GLU A 38 5.54 -5.40 -14.77
CA GLU A 38 6.93 -5.17 -14.39
C GLU A 38 7.06 -4.85 -12.90
N LEU A 39 8.28 -5.05 -12.39
CA LEU A 39 8.69 -4.62 -11.06
C LEU A 39 9.39 -3.27 -11.15
N VAL A 40 8.86 -2.26 -10.45
CA VAL A 40 9.45 -0.91 -10.39
C VAL A 40 10.05 -0.69 -9.00
N LEU A 41 11.38 -0.75 -8.92
CA LEU A 41 12.13 -0.60 -7.68
C LEU A 41 12.50 0.87 -7.49
N VAL A 42 11.92 1.50 -6.47
CA VAL A 42 12.10 2.91 -6.10
C VAL A 42 13.06 3.01 -4.93
N GLN A 43 14.26 3.52 -5.16
CA GLN A 43 15.29 3.71 -4.15
C GLN A 43 15.25 5.13 -3.57
N PRO A 44 15.29 5.30 -2.23
CA PRO A 44 15.38 6.62 -1.62
C PRO A 44 16.79 7.20 -1.72
N ASP A 45 16.91 8.50 -1.46
CA ASP A 45 18.18 9.16 -1.18
C ASP A 45 18.91 8.59 0.06
N ASN A 46 20.15 9.04 0.28
CA ASN A 46 21.01 8.55 1.36
C ASN A 46 20.79 9.26 2.71
N ARG A 47 19.66 9.96 2.92
CA ARG A 47 19.34 10.57 4.21
C ARG A 47 19.18 9.47 5.26
N GLN A 48 19.84 9.60 6.41
CA GLN A 48 19.78 8.55 7.46
C GLN A 48 18.72 8.84 8.52
N ASP A 49 18.31 10.09 8.67
CA ASP A 49 17.27 10.51 9.61
C ASP A 49 16.14 11.22 8.85
N VAL A 50 14.97 10.58 8.85
CA VAL A 50 13.78 11.02 8.13
C VAL A 50 12.61 11.35 9.03
N ARG A 51 12.85 11.53 10.34
CA ARG A 51 11.77 11.86 11.30
C ARG A 51 11.06 13.19 10.99
N HIS A 52 11.76 14.11 10.32
CA HIS A 52 11.25 15.46 10.02
C HIS A 52 11.29 15.82 8.54
N ILE A 53 12.27 15.30 7.80
CA ILE A 53 12.44 15.55 6.37
C ILE A 53 12.46 14.18 5.69
N PRO A 54 11.42 13.82 4.94
CA PRO A 54 11.29 12.50 4.34
C PRO A 54 12.25 12.32 3.16
N HIS A 55 12.27 11.14 2.56
CA HIS A 55 13.12 10.88 1.39
C HIS A 55 12.65 11.60 0.13
N GLN A 56 13.57 11.87 -0.79
CA GLN A 56 13.25 11.93 -2.21
C GLN A 56 13.72 10.65 -2.90
N VAL A 57 13.26 10.44 -4.13
CA VAL A 57 13.70 9.31 -4.95
C VAL A 57 15.09 9.59 -5.54
N GLN A 58 16.02 8.66 -5.32
CA GLN A 58 17.38 8.69 -5.86
C GLN A 58 17.50 7.93 -7.18
N CYS A 59 16.79 6.80 -7.28
CA CYS A 59 16.82 5.94 -8.44
C CYS A 59 15.50 5.19 -8.59
N VAL A 60 15.09 4.97 -9.84
CA VAL A 60 14.00 4.07 -10.22
C VAL A 60 14.55 3.06 -11.21
N THR A 61 14.29 1.78 -10.99
CA THR A 61 14.76 0.69 -11.86
C THR A 61 13.60 -0.24 -12.19
N ALA A 62 13.34 -0.49 -13.47
CA ALA A 62 12.31 -1.41 -13.92
C ALA A 62 12.90 -2.76 -14.35
N PHE A 63 12.23 -3.85 -13.97
CA PHE A 63 12.55 -5.21 -14.36
C PHE A 63 11.32 -5.92 -14.91
N ASP A 64 11.51 -6.77 -15.92
CA ASP A 64 10.47 -7.72 -16.32
C ASP A 64 10.44 -8.94 -15.36
N LEU A 65 9.41 -9.77 -15.49
CA LEU A 65 9.28 -11.02 -14.72
C LEU A 65 10.28 -12.10 -15.12
N ASP A 66 11.10 -11.87 -16.15
CA ASP A 66 12.22 -12.73 -16.55
C ASP A 66 13.52 -12.33 -15.83
N GLY A 67 13.50 -11.24 -15.04
CA GLY A 67 14.64 -10.72 -14.27
C GLY A 67 15.55 -9.80 -15.08
N ASN A 68 15.15 -9.38 -16.28
CA ASN A 68 15.91 -8.45 -17.09
C ASN A 68 15.61 -7.02 -16.64
N ARG A 69 16.67 -6.23 -16.40
CA ARG A 69 16.53 -4.78 -16.20
C ARG A 69 16.16 -4.12 -17.53
N LEU A 70 14.99 -3.51 -17.60
CA LEU A 70 14.49 -2.80 -18.78
C LEU A 70 15.15 -1.42 -18.90
N TRP A 71 15.07 -0.62 -17.83
CA TRP A 71 15.64 0.71 -17.78
C TRP A 71 15.94 1.13 -16.33
N GLN A 72 16.69 2.23 -16.20
CA GLN A 72 17.04 2.83 -14.92
C GLN A 72 17.10 4.36 -15.06
N ALA A 73 16.36 5.07 -14.20
CA ALA A 73 16.40 6.52 -14.09
C ALA A 73 17.06 6.91 -12.77
N GLY A 74 18.18 7.65 -12.85
CA GLY A 74 19.03 7.93 -11.70
C GLY A 74 20.13 6.89 -11.48
N LYS A 75 20.82 7.01 -10.33
CA LYS A 75 21.93 6.12 -9.97
C LYS A 75 21.73 5.61 -8.54
N PRO A 76 21.72 4.28 -8.32
CA PRO A 76 21.59 3.75 -6.98
C PRO A 76 22.74 4.20 -6.05
N ASP A 77 22.44 4.52 -4.79
CA ASP A 77 23.42 4.75 -3.73
C ASP A 77 23.43 3.54 -2.77
N PRO A 78 24.57 2.84 -2.60
CA PRO A 78 24.71 1.76 -1.59
C PRO A 78 24.44 2.21 -0.15
N ARG A 79 24.43 3.53 0.11
CA ARG A 79 24.14 4.14 1.42
C ARG A 79 22.72 4.71 1.50
N ALA A 80 21.81 4.30 0.61
CA ALA A 80 20.39 4.67 0.64
C ALA A 80 19.84 4.59 2.08
N GLY A 81 18.96 5.51 2.46
CA GLY A 81 18.34 5.55 3.78
C GLY A 81 17.36 4.40 4.02
N SER A 82 17.05 4.13 5.28
CA SER A 82 16.09 3.09 5.65
C SER A 82 14.64 3.57 5.57
N GLN A 83 13.72 2.62 5.48
CA GLN A 83 12.29 2.86 5.42
C GLN A 83 11.77 3.39 6.78
N GLY A 84 11.77 4.71 6.94
CA GLY A 84 11.19 5.43 8.08
C GLY A 84 10.21 6.55 7.67
N SER A 85 10.01 6.71 6.35
CA SER A 85 9.02 7.57 5.68
C SER A 85 8.61 6.87 4.39
N ASP A 86 7.52 7.28 3.76
CA ASP A 86 7.14 6.72 2.46
C ASP A 86 8.08 7.25 1.36
N TYR A 87 8.01 6.68 0.17
CA TYR A 87 8.72 7.15 -1.02
C TYR A 87 7.73 7.78 -1.99
N PRO A 88 7.96 9.04 -2.43
CA PRO A 88 7.01 9.77 -3.25
C PRO A 88 7.07 9.30 -4.71
N ALA A 89 6.55 8.10 -4.98
CA ALA A 89 6.43 7.52 -6.31
C ALA A 89 5.20 6.62 -6.47
N GLN A 90 4.58 6.66 -7.65
CA GLN A 90 3.45 5.82 -8.06
C GLN A 90 3.56 5.42 -9.53
N VAL A 91 2.90 4.33 -9.92
CA VAL A 91 2.76 3.87 -11.32
C VAL A 91 1.31 4.06 -11.76
N TYR A 92 1.07 4.85 -12.81
CA TYR A 92 -0.27 5.22 -13.25
C TYR A 92 -0.29 5.81 -14.67
N ASP A 93 -1.41 5.64 -15.39
CA ASP A 93 -1.69 6.34 -16.66
C ASP A 93 -2.04 7.80 -16.38
N TRP A 94 -1.01 8.65 -16.34
CA TRP A 94 -1.14 10.02 -15.87
C TRP A 94 -1.72 10.92 -16.94
N ASP A 95 -1.27 10.79 -18.19
CA ASP A 95 -1.77 11.60 -19.30
C ASP A 95 -3.05 11.04 -19.95
N GLY A 96 -3.44 9.80 -19.65
CA GLY A 96 -4.67 9.17 -20.11
C GLY A 96 -4.56 8.57 -21.51
N ASP A 97 -3.34 8.24 -21.96
CA ASP A 97 -3.09 7.64 -23.26
C ASP A 97 -3.23 6.10 -23.28
N GLY A 98 -3.52 5.50 -22.10
CA GLY A 98 -3.66 4.07 -21.91
C GLY A 98 -2.34 3.34 -21.65
N ARG A 99 -1.23 4.06 -21.48
CA ARG A 99 0.07 3.52 -21.04
C ARG A 99 0.40 4.05 -19.66
N LEU A 100 1.19 3.29 -18.91
CA LEU A 100 1.57 3.68 -17.56
C LEU A 100 2.80 4.60 -17.59
N GLU A 101 2.80 5.60 -16.73
CA GLU A 101 3.97 6.37 -16.32
C GLU A 101 4.41 5.98 -14.91
N VAL A 102 5.67 6.30 -14.60
CA VAL A 102 6.15 6.39 -13.22
C VAL A 102 6.24 7.85 -12.82
N LEU A 103 5.45 8.26 -11.85
CA LEU A 103 5.47 9.59 -11.25
C LEU A 103 6.32 9.52 -10.00
N CYS A 104 7.26 10.43 -9.83
CA CYS A 104 8.04 10.51 -8.61
C CYS A 104 8.53 11.92 -8.27
N VAL A 105 8.95 12.12 -7.02
CA VAL A 105 9.75 13.30 -6.64
C VAL A 105 11.22 12.93 -6.63
N MET A 106 11.97 13.47 -7.60
CA MET A 106 13.40 13.21 -7.82
C MET A 106 14.11 14.51 -8.16
N ASN A 107 15.27 14.76 -7.54
CA ASN A 107 16.09 15.96 -7.74
C ASN A 107 15.31 17.28 -7.54
N ASP A 108 14.56 17.39 -6.43
CA ASP A 108 13.73 18.55 -6.05
C ASP A 108 12.62 18.90 -7.06
N ARG A 109 12.20 17.93 -7.87
CA ARG A 109 11.19 18.11 -8.91
C ARG A 109 10.21 16.95 -8.92
N ILE A 110 8.98 17.26 -9.33
CA ILE A 110 8.04 16.23 -9.79
C ILE A 110 8.52 15.78 -11.16
N VAL A 111 8.72 14.48 -11.34
CA VAL A 111 9.22 13.86 -12.57
C VAL A 111 8.19 12.84 -13.04
N VAL A 112 7.88 12.88 -14.33
CA VAL A 112 7.04 11.88 -15.01
C VAL A 112 7.93 11.13 -15.98
N LEU A 113 8.08 9.82 -15.75
CA LEU A 113 8.84 8.92 -16.61
C LEU A 113 7.87 8.07 -17.44
N ASP A 114 8.15 7.92 -18.72
CA ASP A 114 7.52 6.93 -19.59
C ASP A 114 7.73 5.53 -18.99
N GLY A 115 6.66 4.76 -18.77
CA GLY A 115 6.75 3.46 -18.11
C GLY A 115 7.58 2.45 -18.91
N ALA A 116 7.42 2.40 -20.23
CA ALA A 116 8.11 1.42 -21.07
C ALA A 116 9.62 1.69 -21.19
N THR A 117 10.04 2.95 -21.19
CA THR A 117 11.42 3.34 -21.53
C THR A 117 12.20 4.00 -20.39
N GLY A 118 11.52 4.48 -19.35
CA GLY A 118 12.11 5.30 -18.29
C GLY A 118 12.53 6.69 -18.76
N ALA A 119 12.18 7.09 -19.99
CA ALA A 119 12.49 8.42 -20.50
C ALA A 119 11.63 9.49 -19.81
N GLN A 120 12.23 10.61 -19.43
CA GLN A 120 11.49 11.70 -18.79
C GLN A 120 10.54 12.38 -19.78
N LYS A 121 9.22 12.23 -19.58
CA LYS A 121 8.15 12.90 -20.33
C LYS A 121 7.94 14.33 -19.86
N ALA A 122 7.99 14.57 -18.54
CA ALA A 122 7.77 15.89 -17.95
C ALA A 122 8.56 16.10 -16.66
N SER A 123 8.77 17.37 -16.28
CA SER A 123 9.37 17.72 -15.00
C SER A 123 8.93 19.09 -14.50
N HIS A 124 8.39 19.15 -13.29
CA HIS A 124 7.77 20.34 -12.70
C HIS A 124 8.41 20.70 -11.36
N GLU A 125 8.35 21.97 -11.01
CA GLU A 125 8.79 22.42 -9.68
C GLU A 125 7.86 21.87 -8.59
N LEU A 126 8.43 21.57 -7.43
CA LEU A 126 7.63 21.25 -6.27
C LEU A 126 6.89 22.49 -5.75
N PRO A 127 5.66 22.36 -5.25
CA PRO A 127 4.95 23.48 -4.61
C PRO A 127 5.64 23.92 -3.30
N SER A 128 6.51 23.08 -2.75
CA SER A 128 7.37 23.34 -1.59
C SER A 128 8.58 22.41 -1.62
N PRO A 129 9.77 22.84 -1.14
CA PRO A 129 10.92 21.95 -0.97
C PRO A 129 10.68 20.75 -0.05
N HIS A 130 9.59 20.73 0.71
CA HIS A 130 9.22 19.64 1.63
C HIS A 130 8.07 18.77 1.11
N ALA A 131 7.52 19.04 -0.08
CA ALA A 131 6.38 18.33 -0.65
C ALA A 131 6.79 16.97 -1.26
N HIS A 132 7.39 16.10 -0.45
CA HIS A 132 8.02 14.86 -0.92
C HIS A 132 7.96 13.71 0.09
N ASP A 133 7.02 13.68 1.04
CA ASP A 133 6.84 12.47 1.89
C ASP A 133 6.19 11.34 1.10
N CYS A 134 5.05 11.63 0.47
CA CYS A 134 4.35 10.70 -0.39
C CYS A 134 3.71 11.45 -1.56
N LEU A 135 3.36 10.69 -2.59
CA LEU A 135 2.70 11.13 -3.80
C LEU A 135 1.42 10.32 -3.95
N ILE A 136 0.28 11.00 -4.04
CA ILE A 136 -1.05 10.38 -4.08
C ILE A 136 -1.79 10.89 -5.31
N ILE A 137 -2.32 9.97 -6.11
CA ILE A 137 -3.12 10.29 -7.30
C ILE A 137 -4.59 10.31 -6.89
N ALA A 138 -5.32 11.38 -7.21
CA ALA A 138 -6.69 11.62 -6.77
C ALA A 138 -7.58 12.19 -7.89
N ASN A 139 -8.90 12.12 -7.71
CA ASN A 139 -9.89 12.71 -8.60
C ASN A 139 -10.56 13.94 -7.94
N LEU A 140 -9.83 15.06 -7.86
CA LEU A 140 -10.26 16.27 -7.14
C LEU A 140 -10.98 17.27 -8.05
N SER A 141 -10.63 17.24 -9.33
CA SER A 141 -11.18 18.10 -10.39
C SER A 141 -12.38 17.44 -11.09
N GLY A 142 -12.68 16.19 -10.74
CA GLY A 142 -13.75 15.38 -11.31
C GLY A 142 -13.40 14.83 -12.69
N GLY A 143 -13.98 13.68 -13.03
CA GLY A 143 -13.71 13.00 -14.29
C GLY A 143 -13.84 11.49 -14.20
N PRO A 144 -13.72 10.79 -15.34
CA PRO A 144 -13.82 9.33 -15.39
C PRO A 144 -12.58 8.61 -14.83
N ARG A 145 -11.49 9.34 -14.58
CA ARG A 145 -10.24 8.83 -14.01
C ARG A 145 -9.68 9.84 -13.01
N ALA A 146 -8.93 9.36 -12.03
CA ALA A 146 -8.09 10.24 -11.22
C ALA A 146 -7.05 10.92 -12.11
N SER A 147 -6.88 12.23 -11.95
CA SER A 147 -5.98 13.05 -12.77
C SER A 147 -5.27 14.15 -11.99
N ASP A 148 -5.50 14.22 -10.69
CA ASP A 148 -4.94 15.23 -9.80
C ASP A 148 -3.89 14.58 -8.89
N LEU A 149 -3.03 15.42 -8.34
CA LEU A 149 -1.89 15.02 -7.52
C LEU A 149 -1.98 15.64 -6.14
N ILE A 150 -1.79 14.84 -5.10
CA ILE A 150 -1.55 15.32 -3.75
C ILE A 150 -0.10 15.00 -3.38
N LEU A 151 0.60 16.03 -2.91
CA LEU A 151 1.89 15.93 -2.24
C LEU A 151 1.74 16.39 -0.80
N LYS A 152 2.59 15.89 0.10
CA LYS A 152 2.61 16.36 1.49
C LYS A 152 4.03 16.43 2.05
N ASP A 153 4.16 17.19 3.12
CA ASP A 153 5.32 17.11 4.00
C ASP A 153 5.07 16.05 5.07
N ARG A 154 5.97 15.95 6.06
CA ARG A 154 5.93 14.85 7.00
C ARG A 154 4.64 14.81 7.84
N TYR A 155 4.22 15.92 8.47
CA TYR A 155 3.08 15.94 9.41
C TYR A 155 2.33 17.28 9.52
N HIS A 156 2.48 18.21 8.57
CA HIS A 156 1.98 19.57 8.75
C HIS A 156 1.18 20.13 7.56
N LYS A 157 1.47 19.69 6.34
CA LYS A 157 0.90 20.32 5.16
C LYS A 157 0.75 19.36 3.99
N LEU A 158 -0.32 19.57 3.23
CA LEU A 158 -0.55 18.94 1.93
C LEU A 158 -0.84 19.99 0.85
N TRP A 159 -0.47 19.66 -0.38
CA TRP A 159 -0.66 20.46 -1.59
C TRP A 159 -1.40 19.60 -2.63
N ALA A 160 -2.57 20.05 -3.05
CA ALA A 160 -3.31 19.44 -4.15
C ALA A 160 -3.06 20.20 -5.45
N MET A 161 -2.83 19.47 -6.54
CA MET A 161 -2.45 20.01 -7.84
C MET A 161 -3.26 19.33 -8.95
N ASP A 162 -3.55 20.05 -10.02
CA ASP A 162 -4.23 19.50 -11.19
C ASP A 162 -3.30 18.66 -12.09
N ASN A 163 -3.84 18.09 -13.16
CA ASN A 163 -3.08 17.31 -14.16
C ASN A 163 -1.99 18.11 -14.92
N ARG A 164 -1.97 19.44 -14.77
CA ARG A 164 -0.96 20.34 -15.32
C ARG A 164 0.00 20.86 -14.25
N PHE A 165 -0.08 20.31 -13.04
CA PHE A 165 0.71 20.70 -11.88
C PHE A 165 0.47 22.17 -11.46
N ASN A 166 -0.73 22.69 -11.67
CA ASN A 166 -1.14 23.94 -11.04
C ASN A 166 -1.68 23.64 -9.64
N LEU A 167 -1.30 24.45 -8.65
CA LEU A 167 -1.82 24.33 -7.29
C LEU A 167 -3.34 24.62 -7.28
N LEU A 168 -4.13 23.66 -6.82
CA LEU A 168 -5.57 23.80 -6.60
C LEU A 168 -5.84 24.40 -5.22
N TRP A 169 -5.30 23.77 -4.18
CA TRP A 169 -5.48 24.18 -2.79
C TRP A 169 -4.38 23.58 -1.89
N THR A 170 -4.29 24.09 -0.66
CA THR A 170 -3.43 23.55 0.39
C THR A 170 -4.22 23.34 1.66
N TYR A 171 -3.84 22.34 2.45
CA TYR A 171 -4.39 22.13 3.79
C TYR A 171 -3.25 22.05 4.82
N GLU A 172 -3.47 22.67 5.97
CA GLU A 172 -2.56 22.66 7.12
C GLU A 172 -3.21 21.90 8.28
N GLY A 173 -2.52 20.86 8.75
CA GLY A 173 -3.00 19.92 9.76
C GLY A 173 -2.09 18.71 9.81
N ASN A 174 -2.49 17.63 10.48
CA ASN A 174 -1.70 16.41 10.54
C ASN A 174 -2.20 15.39 9.51
N PRO A 175 -1.57 15.27 8.32
CA PRO A 175 -2.00 14.36 7.27
C PRO A 175 -1.68 12.88 7.54
N GLY A 176 -1.06 12.56 8.70
CA GLY A 176 -0.62 11.21 9.01
C GLY A 176 0.48 10.71 8.08
N HIS A 177 0.64 9.39 8.03
CA HIS A 177 1.65 8.74 7.18
C HIS A 177 1.29 8.75 5.70
N PHE A 178 0.04 8.44 5.36
CA PHE A 178 -0.43 8.42 3.99
C PHE A 178 -1.94 8.75 3.95
N PRO A 179 -2.33 9.96 3.52
CA PRO A 179 -3.73 10.27 3.28
C PRO A 179 -4.36 9.32 2.27
N TRP A 180 -5.61 8.94 2.51
CA TRP A 180 -6.37 8.13 1.56
C TRP A 180 -7.40 9.00 0.85
N ALA A 181 -7.47 8.86 -0.47
CA ALA A 181 -8.45 9.56 -1.31
C ALA A 181 -9.54 8.58 -1.77
N GLY A 182 -10.77 9.03 -1.95
CA GLY A 182 -11.84 8.19 -2.48
C GLY A 182 -13.18 8.91 -2.46
N ASP A 183 -14.01 8.65 -3.48
CA ASP A 183 -15.37 9.17 -3.60
C ASP A 183 -16.28 8.48 -2.56
N LEU A 184 -16.45 9.10 -1.39
CA LEU A 184 -17.22 8.54 -0.28
C LEU A 184 -18.70 8.85 -0.40
N ASP A 185 -19.05 9.96 -1.06
CA ASP A 185 -20.44 10.40 -1.18
C ASP A 185 -21.12 10.16 -2.54
N GLY A 186 -20.36 9.70 -3.53
CA GLY A 186 -20.81 9.28 -4.85
C GLY A 186 -21.02 10.44 -5.82
N ASP A 187 -20.42 11.60 -5.57
CA ASP A 187 -20.57 12.79 -6.39
C ASP A 187 -19.59 12.87 -7.57
N GLY A 188 -18.67 11.90 -7.67
CA GLY A 188 -17.66 11.81 -8.72
C GLY A 188 -16.35 12.54 -8.40
N PHE A 189 -16.20 13.07 -7.19
CA PHE A 189 -14.98 13.65 -6.67
C PHE A 189 -14.45 12.82 -5.50
N ASP A 190 -13.13 12.73 -5.37
CA ASP A 190 -12.54 12.08 -4.19
C ASP A 190 -12.61 13.02 -2.98
N GLU A 191 -13.13 12.52 -1.85
CA GLU A 191 -12.79 13.01 -0.52
C GLU A 191 -11.37 12.57 -0.12
N ILE A 192 -10.77 13.25 0.85
CA ILE A 192 -9.42 12.93 1.34
C ILE A 192 -9.48 12.80 2.85
N MET A 193 -9.20 11.61 3.37
CA MET A 193 -8.89 11.43 4.78
C MET A 193 -7.41 11.74 5.01
N ALA A 194 -7.13 12.95 5.47
CA ALA A 194 -5.80 13.46 5.76
C ALA A 194 -5.51 13.29 7.26
N GLY A 195 -4.93 12.15 7.62
CA GLY A 195 -4.71 11.77 9.01
C GLY A 195 -6.03 11.53 9.71
N TYR A 196 -6.44 12.46 10.57
CA TYR A 196 -7.71 12.39 11.31
C TYR A 196 -8.78 13.34 10.77
N ASP A 197 -8.47 14.16 9.77
CA ASP A 197 -9.41 15.11 9.19
C ASP A 197 -9.91 14.58 7.83
N LEU A 198 -11.23 14.49 7.67
CA LEU A 198 -11.84 14.27 6.35
C LEU A 198 -12.03 15.61 5.65
N LEU A 199 -11.45 15.74 4.47
CA LEU A 199 -11.53 16.89 3.59
C LEU A 199 -12.44 16.58 2.40
N ASP A 200 -13.21 17.57 1.95
CA ASP A 200 -13.85 17.53 0.64
C ASP A 200 -12.83 17.73 -0.50
N HIS A 201 -13.26 17.53 -1.74
CA HIS A 201 -12.42 17.66 -2.94
C HIS A 201 -11.80 19.06 -3.14
N THR A 202 -12.29 20.08 -2.43
CA THR A 202 -11.77 21.47 -2.43
C THR A 202 -10.76 21.74 -1.30
N GLY A 203 -10.45 20.72 -0.50
CA GLY A 203 -9.53 20.82 0.62
C GLY A 203 -10.15 21.40 1.90
N ARG A 204 -11.47 21.58 1.94
CA ARG A 204 -12.16 22.05 3.14
C ARG A 204 -12.48 20.87 4.04
N ARG A 205 -12.14 21.01 5.33
CA ARG A 205 -12.47 20.01 6.33
C ARG A 205 -13.99 19.89 6.53
N ARG A 206 -14.49 18.66 6.39
CA ARG A 206 -15.86 18.25 6.71
C ARG A 206 -15.99 17.91 8.19
N TRP A 207 -15.12 17.03 8.69
CA TRP A 207 -15.10 16.59 10.09
C TRP A 207 -13.71 16.08 10.50
N SER A 208 -13.55 15.76 11.78
CA SER A 208 -12.32 15.20 12.37
C SER A 208 -12.65 14.04 13.29
N CYS A 209 -11.81 13.00 13.34
CA CYS A 209 -11.87 12.01 14.40
C CYS A 209 -11.66 12.67 15.76
N SER A 210 -12.23 12.08 16.81
CA SER A 210 -12.16 12.61 18.18
C SER A 210 -11.45 11.66 19.12
N GLY A 211 -10.80 12.18 20.16
CA GLY A 211 -10.16 11.35 21.19
C GLY A 211 -9.04 10.44 20.67
N LEU A 212 -8.32 10.88 19.63
CA LEU A 212 -7.15 10.20 19.10
C LEU A 212 -5.91 11.05 19.37
N GLU A 213 -4.85 10.38 19.80
CA GLU A 213 -3.53 10.99 19.99
C GLU A 213 -2.64 10.69 18.77
N ASP A 214 -1.52 11.41 18.69
CA ASP A 214 -0.50 11.28 17.65
C ASP A 214 -1.01 11.48 16.20
N HIS A 215 -0.89 10.46 15.36
CA HIS A 215 -1.18 10.53 13.93
C HIS A 215 -1.83 9.22 13.45
N ALA A 216 -2.58 9.30 12.35
CA ALA A 216 -3.05 8.11 11.67
C ALA A 216 -1.87 7.40 10.99
N ASP A 217 -1.75 6.12 11.29
CA ASP A 217 -0.78 5.22 10.66
C ASP A 217 -1.36 4.57 9.40
N CYS A 218 -2.67 4.31 9.40
CA CYS A 218 -3.34 3.53 8.37
C CYS A 218 -4.79 4.01 8.21
N ILE A 219 -5.27 4.10 6.97
CA ILE A 219 -6.63 4.56 6.65
C ILE A 219 -7.23 3.61 5.61
N TRP A 220 -8.47 3.20 5.85
CA TRP A 220 -9.25 2.39 4.93
C TRP A 220 -10.65 2.94 4.68
N PHE A 221 -11.10 2.85 3.44
CA PHE A 221 -12.51 3.07 3.05
C PHE A 221 -13.15 1.75 2.63
N GLY A 222 -14.43 1.56 2.97
CA GLY A 222 -15.21 0.41 2.49
C GLY A 222 -16.56 0.31 3.17
N ASP A 223 -17.52 -0.34 2.53
CA ASP A 223 -18.82 -0.70 3.11
C ASP A 223 -18.61 -1.83 4.12
N VAL A 224 -18.33 -1.47 5.38
CA VAL A 224 -17.90 -2.41 6.42
C VAL A 224 -19.11 -3.15 6.99
N ASP A 225 -20.25 -2.50 7.15
CA ASP A 225 -21.44 -3.13 7.71
C ASP A 225 -22.38 -3.78 6.67
N GLY A 226 -22.16 -3.49 5.38
CA GLY A 226 -22.87 -4.08 4.24
C GLY A 226 -24.17 -3.38 3.89
N ASP A 227 -24.35 -2.11 4.29
CA ASP A 227 -25.55 -1.32 4.00
C ASP A 227 -25.52 -0.58 2.65
N GLY A 228 -24.40 -0.65 1.94
CA GLY A 228 -24.16 0.00 0.65
C GLY A 228 -23.57 1.41 0.76
N ILE A 229 -23.21 1.87 1.95
CA ILE A 229 -22.56 3.15 2.23
C ILE A 229 -21.14 2.86 2.76
N PRO A 230 -20.10 3.55 2.26
CA PRO A 230 -18.75 3.32 2.76
C PRO A 230 -18.50 4.00 4.12
N GLU A 231 -17.80 3.28 5.00
CA GLU A 231 -17.22 3.79 6.24
C GLU A 231 -15.74 4.17 6.07
N VAL A 232 -15.24 4.91 7.06
CA VAL A 232 -13.82 5.22 7.23
C VAL A 232 -13.31 4.49 8.47
N VAL A 233 -12.32 3.61 8.28
CA VAL A 233 -11.64 2.90 9.38
C VAL A 233 -10.20 3.39 9.49
N VAL A 234 -9.81 3.81 10.69
CA VAL A 234 -8.50 4.38 10.96
C VAL A 234 -7.74 3.52 11.97
N GLY A 235 -6.50 3.20 11.63
CA GLY A 235 -5.49 2.61 12.52
C GLY A 235 -4.47 3.67 12.97
N GLY A 236 -4.03 3.54 14.22
CA GLY A 236 -3.07 4.41 14.87
C GLY A 236 -2.98 4.05 16.36
N SER A 237 -3.27 5.01 17.23
CA SER A 237 -3.37 4.75 18.69
C SER A 237 -4.44 3.69 19.05
N VAL A 238 -5.52 3.61 18.29
CA VAL A 238 -6.58 2.59 18.39
C VAL A 238 -7.07 2.23 16.98
N THR A 239 -7.88 1.18 16.84
CA THR A 239 -8.73 1.01 15.65
C THR A 239 -10.09 1.66 15.90
N VAL A 240 -10.55 2.51 14.99
CA VAL A 240 -11.83 3.21 15.10
C VAL A 240 -12.53 3.28 13.74
N MET A 241 -13.85 3.17 13.75
CA MET A 241 -14.69 3.32 12.56
C MET A 241 -15.62 4.50 12.69
N TYR A 242 -15.69 5.29 11.62
CA TYR A 242 -16.59 6.41 11.44
C TYR A 242 -17.46 6.18 10.21
N SER A 243 -18.71 6.66 10.26
CA SER A 243 -19.49 6.85 9.04
C SER A 243 -18.83 7.90 8.15
N ARG A 244 -19.15 7.91 6.85
CA ARG A 244 -18.68 8.96 5.93
C ARG A 244 -18.99 10.41 6.38
N ASP A 245 -20.01 10.58 7.23
CA ASP A 245 -20.44 11.88 7.75
C ASP A 245 -19.81 12.24 9.11
N GLY A 246 -18.90 11.40 9.63
CA GLY A 246 -18.11 11.68 10.83
C GLY A 246 -18.75 11.26 12.14
N GLN A 247 -19.77 10.40 12.10
CA GLN A 247 -20.30 9.77 13.31
C GLN A 247 -19.41 8.57 13.67
N GLU A 248 -18.85 8.56 14.87
CA GLU A 248 -18.16 7.38 15.40
C GLU A 248 -19.16 6.24 15.58
N LEU A 249 -18.88 5.09 14.95
CA LEU A 249 -19.74 3.91 15.01
C LEU A 249 -19.27 2.95 16.10
N TRP A 250 -17.97 2.70 16.17
CA TRP A 250 -17.34 1.94 17.24
C TRP A 250 -15.85 2.26 17.37
N ARG A 251 -15.28 1.85 18.50
CA ARG A 251 -13.86 2.01 18.83
C ARG A 251 -13.33 0.76 19.52
N HIS A 252 -12.25 0.20 18.99
CA HIS A 252 -11.52 -0.91 19.60
C HIS A 252 -10.28 -0.36 20.31
N ALA A 253 -10.39 -0.15 21.62
CA ALA A 253 -9.34 0.44 22.47
C ALA A 253 -8.52 -0.61 23.26
N ASP A 254 -8.72 -1.90 22.99
CA ASP A 254 -8.01 -2.99 23.70
C ASP A 254 -6.61 -3.29 23.09
N SER A 255 -6.26 -2.64 21.98
CA SER A 255 -4.92 -2.62 21.42
C SER A 255 -4.02 -1.63 22.16
N ILE A 256 -2.75 -1.97 22.34
CA ILE A 256 -1.74 -1.01 22.83
C ILE A 256 -1.44 0.03 21.76
N GLU A 257 -1.25 -0.41 20.51
CA GLU A 257 -1.03 0.46 19.35
C GLU A 257 -1.37 -0.32 18.08
N SER A 258 -2.44 0.12 17.42
CA SER A 258 -2.99 -0.53 16.23
C SER A 258 -2.47 0.11 14.95
N GLN A 259 -1.21 -0.15 14.62
CA GLN A 259 -0.52 0.56 13.53
C GLN A 259 -1.08 0.25 12.14
N HIS A 260 -1.11 -1.02 11.74
CA HIS A 260 -1.63 -1.44 10.44
C HIS A 260 -2.97 -2.18 10.61
N ILE A 261 -3.93 -1.83 9.76
CA ILE A 261 -5.20 -2.54 9.61
C ILE A 261 -5.45 -2.84 8.14
N ALA A 262 -6.35 -3.77 7.86
CA ALA A 262 -6.75 -4.17 6.53
C ALA A 262 -8.23 -4.59 6.53
N LEU A 263 -9.01 -4.04 5.61
CA LEU A 263 -10.41 -4.43 5.42
C LEU A 263 -10.52 -5.56 4.41
N GLY A 264 -11.29 -6.59 4.73
CA GLY A 264 -11.52 -7.69 3.79
C GLY A 264 -12.64 -8.62 4.21
N LYS A 265 -13.14 -9.38 3.25
CA LYS A 265 -14.10 -10.48 3.46
C LYS A 265 -13.35 -11.74 3.92
N PHE A 266 -12.67 -11.66 5.06
CA PHE A 266 -11.86 -12.75 5.61
C PHE A 266 -12.71 -13.90 6.18
N ARG A 267 -13.95 -13.61 6.57
CA ARG A 267 -14.96 -14.56 7.06
C ARG A 267 -16.23 -14.44 6.22
N PRO A 268 -16.30 -15.08 5.03
CA PRO A 268 -17.40 -14.94 4.09
C PRO A 268 -18.78 -15.28 4.66
N GLU A 269 -18.83 -16.08 5.71
CA GLU A 269 -20.05 -16.47 6.41
C GLU A 269 -20.58 -15.41 7.38
N LEU A 270 -19.77 -14.41 7.74
CA LEU A 270 -20.18 -13.28 8.57
C LEU A 270 -20.76 -12.14 7.72
N PRO A 271 -21.70 -11.35 8.26
CA PRO A 271 -22.14 -10.11 7.63
C PRO A 271 -21.00 -9.09 7.58
N GLY A 272 -21.05 -8.18 6.61
CA GLY A 272 -20.07 -7.10 6.47
C GLY A 272 -18.63 -7.56 6.24
N LEU A 273 -17.70 -6.61 6.28
CA LEU A 273 -16.27 -6.84 6.21
C LEU A 273 -15.71 -7.12 7.61
N GLN A 274 -14.50 -7.68 7.64
CA GLN A 274 -13.71 -7.84 8.85
C GLN A 274 -12.50 -6.91 8.78
N ILE A 275 -11.97 -6.57 9.95
CA ILE A 275 -10.81 -5.69 10.11
C ILE A 275 -9.69 -6.53 10.69
N ALA A 276 -8.76 -6.95 9.84
CA ALA A 276 -7.52 -7.55 10.28
C ALA A 276 -6.58 -6.43 10.72
N GLY A 277 -5.79 -6.64 11.76
CA GLY A 277 -4.84 -5.62 12.19
C GLY A 277 -3.72 -6.15 13.03
N LEU A 278 -2.80 -5.26 13.37
CA LEU A 278 -1.64 -5.53 14.21
C LEU A 278 -1.73 -4.74 15.51
N ASP A 279 -1.52 -5.41 16.64
CA ASP A 279 -1.28 -4.75 17.92
C ASP A 279 0.20 -4.88 18.35
N ARG A 280 0.89 -3.75 18.58
CA ARG A 280 2.28 -3.73 19.05
C ARG A 280 2.36 -3.90 20.57
N LEU A 281 2.37 -5.17 20.99
CA LEU A 281 2.41 -5.57 22.40
C LEU A 281 3.63 -5.06 23.18
N VAL A 282 4.81 -5.02 22.55
CA VAL A 282 6.07 -4.51 23.12
C VAL A 282 6.83 -3.73 22.06
N ARG A 283 7.17 -2.47 22.40
CA ARG A 283 7.93 -1.57 21.54
C ARG A 283 9.43 -1.68 21.81
N GLU A 284 10.24 -1.89 20.78
CA GLU A 284 11.72 -1.88 20.90
C GLU A 284 12.29 -0.47 21.06
N ASP A 285 11.57 0.52 20.55
CA ASP A 285 11.97 1.92 20.46
C ASP A 285 11.61 2.76 21.69
N ASP A 286 11.04 2.14 22.73
CA ASP A 286 10.67 2.82 23.98
C ASP A 286 11.85 3.09 24.94
N GLY A 287 13.07 2.76 24.50
CA GLY A 287 14.30 2.96 25.26
C GLY A 287 14.52 1.95 26.39
N LYS A 288 13.65 0.95 26.56
CA LYS A 288 13.78 -0.08 27.60
C LYS A 288 14.65 -1.27 27.20
N GLY A 289 15.13 -1.31 25.95
CA GLY A 289 15.99 -2.38 25.44
C GLY A 289 15.29 -3.75 25.36
N LEU A 290 13.96 -3.75 25.32
CA LEU A 290 13.16 -4.95 25.12
C LEU A 290 13.14 -5.32 23.64
N LYS A 291 12.94 -6.62 23.37
CA LYS A 291 12.66 -7.09 22.02
C LYS A 291 11.20 -6.89 21.68
N GLY A 292 10.96 -6.57 20.42
CA GLY A 292 9.67 -6.22 19.88
C GLY A 292 8.76 -7.42 19.92
N LYS A 293 7.50 -7.15 20.22
CA LYS A 293 6.47 -8.18 20.12
C LYS A 293 5.20 -7.56 19.60
N ASP A 294 4.62 -8.20 18.61
CA ASP A 294 3.37 -7.77 17.99
C ASP A 294 2.42 -8.97 17.85
N ALA A 295 1.12 -8.72 17.64
CA ALA A 295 0.12 -9.77 17.49
C ALA A 295 -0.93 -9.35 16.48
N LEU A 296 -1.27 -10.25 15.55
CA LEU A 296 -2.42 -10.04 14.68
C LEU A 296 -3.72 -10.10 15.49
N PHE A 297 -4.74 -9.37 15.04
CA PHE A 297 -6.11 -9.51 15.52
C PHE A 297 -7.09 -9.46 14.36
N LEU A 298 -8.33 -9.87 14.62
CA LEU A 298 -9.44 -9.71 13.69
C LEU A 298 -10.68 -9.21 14.42
N LEU A 299 -11.29 -8.16 13.89
CA LEU A 299 -12.58 -7.63 14.33
C LEU A 299 -13.67 -7.98 13.31
N ASP A 300 -14.90 -8.14 13.78
CA ASP A 300 -16.09 -8.11 12.90
C ASP A 300 -16.51 -6.67 12.56
N SER A 301 -17.55 -6.52 11.73
CA SER A 301 -18.05 -5.22 11.28
C SER A 301 -18.59 -4.33 12.40
N SER A 302 -18.89 -4.90 13.58
CA SER A 302 -19.32 -4.15 14.77
C SER A 302 -18.15 -3.71 15.67
N GLY A 303 -16.91 -4.03 15.28
CA GLY A 303 -15.71 -3.77 16.08
C GLY A 303 -15.46 -4.81 17.18
N ALA A 304 -16.23 -5.90 17.22
CA ALA A 304 -16.02 -6.94 18.21
C ALA A 304 -14.85 -7.85 17.80
N GLN A 305 -13.94 -8.11 18.74
CA GLN A 305 -12.77 -8.95 18.48
C GLN A 305 -13.18 -10.43 18.33
N LEU A 306 -12.95 -10.98 17.14
CA LEU A 306 -13.16 -12.39 16.83
C LEU A 306 -12.02 -13.25 17.37
N TRP A 307 -10.79 -12.78 17.23
CA TRP A 307 -9.59 -13.39 17.81
C TRP A 307 -8.44 -12.41 17.90
N LYS A 308 -7.45 -12.76 18.71
CA LYS A 308 -6.15 -12.10 18.81
C LYS A 308 -5.08 -13.17 18.92
N GLU A 309 -4.02 -13.01 18.14
CA GLU A 309 -2.87 -13.90 18.11
C GLU A 309 -2.22 -13.97 19.49
N ASP A 310 -2.05 -15.19 19.99
CA ASP A 310 -1.17 -15.45 21.13
C ASP A 310 0.28 -15.56 20.65
N ARG A 311 0.88 -14.42 20.28
CA ARG A 311 2.23 -14.37 19.69
C ARG A 311 3.23 -14.95 20.67
N ARG A 312 4.04 -15.93 20.22
CA ARG A 312 5.09 -16.57 21.04
C ARG A 312 6.51 -16.20 20.61
N THR A 313 6.68 -15.59 19.45
CA THR A 313 7.97 -15.16 18.91
C THR A 313 8.16 -13.66 19.01
N ASP A 314 9.41 -13.21 18.87
CA ASP A 314 9.73 -11.80 18.70
C ASP A 314 9.13 -11.28 17.37
N GLY A 315 8.90 -9.98 17.25
CA GLY A 315 8.32 -9.33 16.07
C GLY A 315 8.05 -7.86 16.36
N TRP A 316 8.61 -6.96 15.54
CA TRP A 316 8.54 -5.52 15.84
C TRP A 316 7.44 -4.80 15.04
N LEU A 317 7.27 -5.15 13.76
CA LEU A 317 6.33 -4.47 12.87
C LEU A 317 5.89 -5.41 11.73
N THR A 318 5.04 -6.37 12.09
CA THR A 318 4.25 -7.10 11.10
C THR A 318 3.42 -6.10 10.30
N ILE A 319 3.35 -6.31 8.99
CA ILE A 319 2.43 -5.57 8.12
C ILE A 319 1.34 -6.54 7.70
N ALA A 320 0.08 -6.15 7.92
CA ALA A 320 -1.10 -6.93 7.57
C ALA A 320 -1.83 -6.24 6.43
N GLU A 321 -2.22 -7.02 5.43
CA GLU A 321 -2.72 -6.48 4.17
C GLU A 321 -3.75 -7.42 3.55
N THR A 322 -4.77 -6.88 2.89
CA THR A 322 -5.81 -7.68 2.21
C THR A 322 -5.32 -8.15 0.86
N LEU A 323 -5.24 -9.47 0.67
CA LEU A 323 -5.00 -10.11 -0.61
C LEU A 323 -6.30 -10.74 -1.13
N GLN A 324 -6.65 -10.44 -2.37
CA GLN A 324 -7.87 -10.94 -3.02
C GLN A 324 -7.52 -11.97 -4.09
N HIS A 325 -8.47 -12.81 -4.48
CA HIS A 325 -8.31 -13.75 -5.60
C HIS A 325 -7.04 -14.63 -5.51
N TRP A 326 -6.63 -15.08 -4.32
CA TRP A 326 -5.55 -16.07 -4.19
C TRP A 326 -5.92 -17.37 -4.92
N GLU A 327 -7.12 -17.86 -4.64
CA GLU A 327 -7.71 -19.01 -5.32
C GLU A 327 -8.76 -18.54 -6.34
N PRO A 328 -8.87 -19.20 -7.51
CA PRO A 328 -9.91 -18.90 -8.49
C PRO A 328 -11.30 -19.03 -7.86
N ASP A 329 -12.21 -18.12 -8.21
CA ASP A 329 -13.61 -18.10 -7.77
C ASP A 329 -13.83 -18.03 -6.24
N SER A 330 -12.77 -17.76 -5.47
CA SER A 330 -12.89 -17.58 -4.02
C SER A 330 -13.60 -16.27 -3.69
N ARG A 331 -14.60 -16.35 -2.81
CA ARG A 331 -15.26 -15.17 -2.21
C ARG A 331 -14.58 -14.73 -0.92
N GLN A 332 -13.50 -15.40 -0.56
CA GLN A 332 -12.76 -15.14 0.66
C GLN A 332 -11.53 -14.32 0.31
N ASP A 333 -11.39 -13.19 1.00
CA ASP A 333 -10.14 -12.46 1.06
C ASP A 333 -9.20 -13.09 2.09
N TYR A 334 -7.92 -12.82 1.98
CA TYR A 334 -6.91 -13.39 2.86
C TYR A 334 -6.02 -12.32 3.47
N ILE A 335 -5.54 -12.58 4.68
CA ILE A 335 -4.64 -11.70 5.41
C ILE A 335 -3.21 -12.04 5.01
N LEU A 336 -2.59 -11.23 4.15
CA LEU A 336 -1.16 -11.30 3.88
C LEU A 336 -0.43 -10.62 5.05
N ALA A 337 0.37 -11.38 5.79
CA ALA A 337 1.17 -10.84 6.88
C ALA A 337 2.66 -11.07 6.63
N TYR A 338 3.43 -9.99 6.59
CA TYR A 338 4.87 -10.02 6.32
C TYR A 338 5.64 -9.17 7.34
N ARG A 339 6.98 -9.24 7.31
CA ARG A 339 7.86 -8.66 8.36
C ARG A 339 7.53 -9.14 9.78
N ARG A 340 7.08 -10.40 9.90
CA ARG A 340 6.67 -11.02 11.16
C ARG A 340 7.77 -11.01 12.21
N GLY A 341 9.03 -11.16 11.80
CA GLY A 341 10.17 -11.28 12.71
C GLY A 341 10.17 -12.61 13.49
N GLY A 342 11.20 -12.80 14.31
CA GLY A 342 11.31 -13.98 15.18
C GLY A 342 11.42 -15.32 14.44
N GLY A 343 11.88 -15.31 13.17
CA GLY A 343 11.97 -16.50 12.32
C GLY A 343 10.64 -16.99 11.75
N VAL A 344 9.59 -16.18 11.79
CA VAL A 344 8.29 -16.49 11.19
C VAL A 344 8.25 -15.98 9.75
N TRP A 345 7.95 -16.88 8.82
CA TRP A 345 7.85 -16.53 7.41
C TRP A 345 6.65 -15.62 7.13
N PRO A 346 6.76 -14.70 6.16
CA PRO A 346 5.59 -14.09 5.54
C PRO A 346 4.59 -15.17 5.15
N SER A 347 3.31 -14.94 5.44
CA SER A 347 2.29 -15.97 5.29
C SER A 347 0.95 -15.36 4.93
N LEU A 348 0.12 -16.16 4.27
CA LEU A 348 -1.27 -15.88 4.00
C LEU A 348 -2.13 -16.61 5.04
N TYR A 349 -3.04 -15.89 5.69
CA TYR A 349 -3.98 -16.45 6.67
C TYR A 349 -5.43 -16.32 6.21
N ASP A 350 -6.26 -17.28 6.59
CA ASP A 350 -7.72 -17.12 6.53
C ASP A 350 -8.23 -16.30 7.73
N GLY A 351 -9.54 -15.96 7.74
CA GLY A 351 -10.15 -15.25 8.87
C GLY A 351 -10.26 -16.06 10.17
N HIS A 352 -9.81 -17.31 10.20
CA HIS A 352 -9.70 -18.14 11.40
C HIS A 352 -8.26 -18.23 11.92
N MET A 353 -7.34 -17.47 11.30
CA MET A 353 -5.91 -17.48 11.60
C MET A 353 -5.20 -18.80 11.22
N ASN A 354 -5.82 -19.63 10.36
CA ASN A 354 -5.13 -20.78 9.79
C ASN A 354 -4.17 -20.29 8.69
N VAL A 355 -2.98 -20.88 8.64
CA VAL A 355 -2.04 -20.63 7.56
C VAL A 355 -2.53 -21.30 6.28
N VAL A 356 -2.78 -20.50 5.24
CA VAL A 356 -3.17 -20.95 3.90
C VAL A 356 -1.93 -21.19 3.04
N ALA A 357 -0.94 -20.32 3.18
CA ALA A 357 0.33 -20.39 2.45
C ALA A 357 1.45 -19.75 3.27
N GLU A 358 2.64 -20.35 3.25
CA GLU A 358 3.86 -19.74 3.77
C GLU A 358 4.79 -19.38 2.60
N PHE A 359 5.48 -18.24 2.71
CA PHE A 359 6.42 -17.75 1.72
C PHE A 359 7.83 -17.78 2.32
N PRO A 360 8.65 -18.81 2.05
CA PRO A 360 9.98 -18.98 2.65
C PRO A 360 11.01 -18.01 2.05
N ALA A 361 10.78 -16.71 2.25
CA ALA A 361 11.62 -15.59 1.86
C ALA A 361 11.50 -14.47 2.91
N GLU A 362 12.59 -13.74 3.14
CA GLU A 362 12.64 -12.61 4.08
C GLU A 362 12.44 -11.29 3.32
N GLY A 363 11.69 -10.35 3.90
CA GLY A 363 11.64 -8.97 3.45
C GLY A 363 10.24 -8.35 3.42
N TYR A 364 10.05 -7.41 2.48
CA TYR A 364 8.77 -6.77 2.19
C TYR A 364 7.96 -7.62 1.22
N ALA A 365 6.66 -7.35 1.12
CA ALA A 365 5.80 -8.02 0.17
C ALA A 365 5.00 -7.01 -0.67
N VAL A 366 4.74 -7.38 -1.92
CA VAL A 366 3.73 -6.77 -2.80
C VAL A 366 2.93 -7.88 -3.46
N HIS A 367 1.73 -7.58 -3.95
CA HIS A 367 0.91 -8.56 -4.65
C HIS A 367 0.04 -7.92 -5.74
N GLY A 368 -0.35 -8.73 -6.71
CA GLY A 368 -1.21 -8.37 -7.84
C GLY A 368 -1.33 -9.53 -8.84
N ASP A 369 -2.23 -9.43 -9.80
CA ASP A 369 -2.32 -10.39 -10.91
C ASP A 369 -1.22 -10.08 -11.95
N LEU A 370 -0.05 -10.68 -11.76
CA LEU A 370 1.18 -10.32 -12.48
C LEU A 370 1.13 -10.71 -13.98
N ALA A 371 0.24 -11.61 -14.37
CA ALA A 371 0.20 -12.18 -15.72
C ALA A 371 -1.24 -12.25 -16.31
N GLY A 372 -2.18 -11.50 -15.74
CA GLY A 372 -3.58 -11.47 -16.23
C GLY A 372 -4.27 -12.83 -16.21
N THR A 373 -4.06 -13.57 -15.13
CA THR A 373 -4.57 -14.93 -14.89
C THR A 373 -5.91 -14.96 -14.16
N GLY A 374 -6.33 -13.84 -13.56
CA GLY A 374 -7.48 -13.74 -12.68
C GLY A 374 -7.19 -14.18 -11.23
N THR A 375 -5.93 -14.50 -10.91
CA THR A 375 -5.48 -14.78 -9.53
C THR A 375 -4.29 -13.90 -9.19
N GLU A 376 -4.19 -13.47 -7.94
CA GLU A 376 -3.05 -12.67 -7.49
C GLU A 376 -1.84 -13.54 -7.13
N GLN A 377 -0.65 -13.00 -7.36
CA GLN A 377 0.63 -13.55 -6.92
C GLN A 377 1.23 -12.66 -5.85
N VAL A 378 1.99 -13.26 -4.94
CA VAL A 378 2.75 -12.56 -3.90
C VAL A 378 4.22 -12.52 -4.29
N ILE A 379 4.83 -11.35 -4.21
CA ILE A 379 6.27 -11.17 -4.33
C ILE A 379 6.81 -10.83 -2.95
N VAL A 380 7.70 -11.67 -2.42
CA VAL A 380 8.47 -11.35 -1.22
C VAL A 380 9.88 -10.97 -1.64
N TYR A 381 10.34 -9.79 -1.24
CA TYR A 381 11.58 -9.22 -1.74
C TYR A 381 12.42 -8.52 -0.67
N ASN A 382 13.74 -8.52 -0.89
CA ASN A 382 14.73 -7.81 -0.09
C ASN A 382 15.65 -6.98 -1.01
N ASP A 383 16.84 -6.61 -0.53
CA ASP A 383 17.78 -5.78 -1.28
C ASP A 383 18.38 -6.48 -2.51
N GLU A 384 18.29 -7.81 -2.61
CA GLU A 384 18.97 -8.60 -3.63
C GLU A 384 18.03 -9.48 -4.46
N ARG A 385 16.96 -10.00 -3.85
CA ARG A 385 16.09 -11.02 -4.46
C ARG A 385 14.62 -10.65 -4.35
N ALA A 386 13.86 -11.03 -5.37
CA ALA A 386 12.40 -11.03 -5.37
C ALA A 386 11.90 -12.44 -5.70
N ALA A 387 11.24 -13.09 -4.74
CA ALA A 387 10.67 -14.43 -4.90
C ALA A 387 9.15 -14.31 -5.15
N ILE A 388 8.68 -14.92 -6.24
CA ILE A 388 7.29 -14.84 -6.69
C ILE A 388 6.57 -16.15 -6.34
N PHE A 389 5.39 -16.03 -5.76
CA PHE A 389 4.56 -17.15 -5.30
C PHE A 389 3.13 -17.02 -5.82
N GLY A 390 2.51 -18.15 -6.14
CA GLY A 390 1.09 -18.24 -6.51
C GLY A 390 0.40 -19.42 -5.82
N SER A 391 -0.93 -19.44 -5.88
CA SER A 391 -1.73 -20.56 -5.35
C SER A 391 -1.56 -21.86 -6.14
N ALA A 392 -1.12 -21.75 -7.39
CA ALA A 392 -0.79 -22.86 -8.27
C ALA A 392 0.37 -22.47 -9.20
N ALA A 393 0.96 -23.45 -9.87
CA ALA A 393 1.91 -23.18 -10.94
C ALA A 393 1.20 -22.45 -12.10
N ILE A 394 1.77 -21.33 -12.55
CA ILE A 394 1.31 -20.55 -13.70
C ILE A 394 2.49 -20.26 -14.64
N ASP A 395 2.18 -19.96 -15.90
CA ASP A 395 3.18 -19.53 -16.88
C ASP A 395 3.38 -18.01 -16.78
N LEU A 396 4.47 -17.60 -16.14
CA LEU A 396 4.84 -16.17 -16.05
C LEU A 396 5.46 -15.62 -17.34
N THR A 397 5.72 -16.45 -18.36
CA THR A 397 6.41 -16.05 -19.60
C THR A 397 5.45 -15.65 -20.73
N ALA A 398 4.16 -15.95 -20.59
CA ALA A 398 3.15 -15.67 -21.60
C ALA A 398 2.95 -14.15 -21.79
N ARG A 399 3.22 -13.67 -23.01
CA ARG A 399 3.01 -12.27 -23.41
C ARG A 399 1.79 -12.13 -24.32
N ARG A 400 1.07 -11.02 -24.18
CA ARG A 400 -0.09 -10.57 -24.94
C ARG A 400 0.11 -9.11 -25.42
N PRO A 401 1.03 -8.85 -26.36
CA PRO A 401 1.31 -7.49 -26.83
C PRO A 401 0.05 -6.71 -27.21
N GLY A 402 -0.05 -5.47 -26.72
CA GLY A 402 -1.18 -4.58 -26.94
C GLY A 402 -2.38 -4.81 -26.01
N HIS A 403 -2.27 -5.69 -25.01
CA HIS A 403 -3.30 -5.94 -24.00
C HIS A 403 -2.76 -5.57 -22.62
N ALA A 404 -2.78 -4.27 -22.31
CA ALA A 404 -2.36 -3.78 -21.01
C ALA A 404 -3.22 -4.39 -19.88
N LEU A 405 -2.56 -4.83 -18.80
CA LEU A 405 -3.25 -5.19 -17.57
C LEU A 405 -3.85 -3.95 -16.88
N PRO A 406 -4.97 -4.08 -16.16
CA PRO A 406 -5.51 -2.99 -15.36
C PRO A 406 -4.51 -2.52 -14.29
N GLN A 407 -4.49 -1.21 -14.04
CA GLN A 407 -3.78 -0.59 -12.91
C GLN A 407 -4.79 -0.21 -11.81
N PRO A 408 -5.21 -1.14 -10.93
CA PRO A 408 -6.21 -0.85 -9.90
C PRO A 408 -5.71 0.17 -8.88
N LYS A 409 -6.64 0.82 -8.18
CA LYS A 409 -6.39 1.86 -7.16
C LYS A 409 -5.32 1.50 -6.14
N ARG A 410 -5.34 0.24 -5.70
CA ARG A 410 -4.36 -0.36 -4.80
C ARG A 410 -2.92 -0.26 -5.30
N LEU A 411 -2.68 -0.41 -6.61
CA LEU A 411 -1.34 -0.40 -7.20
C LEU A 411 -0.83 1.01 -7.52
N TYR A 412 -1.70 1.98 -7.76
CA TYR A 412 -1.31 3.39 -7.98
C TYR A 412 -1.42 4.29 -6.73
N ARG A 413 -1.84 3.73 -5.59
CA ARG A 413 -1.79 4.34 -4.24
C ARG A 413 -1.03 3.44 -3.27
N SER A 414 0.05 2.82 -3.75
CA SER A 414 0.88 1.95 -2.93
C SER A 414 1.70 2.78 -1.94
N THR A 415 1.87 2.27 -0.71
CA THR A 415 2.54 2.95 0.40
C THR A 415 3.25 1.94 1.29
N LEU A 416 4.29 2.37 2.00
CA LEU A 416 4.94 1.57 3.04
C LEU A 416 4.09 1.43 4.32
N TYR A 417 2.97 2.17 4.40
CA TYR A 417 2.00 2.15 5.49
C TYR A 417 0.63 1.70 4.93
N PRO A 418 0.42 0.40 4.65
CA PRO A 418 -0.69 -0.05 3.82
C PRO A 418 -2.06 0.41 4.35
N GLY A 419 -2.66 1.34 3.62
CA GLY A 419 -4.07 1.70 3.67
C GLY A 419 -4.78 1.19 2.41
N GLY A 420 -6.08 1.41 2.30
CA GLY A 420 -6.81 0.81 1.19
C GLY A 420 -8.24 1.29 0.99
N GLU A 421 -8.80 0.81 -0.11
CA GLU A 421 -10.23 0.86 -0.39
C GLU A 421 -10.65 -0.55 -0.75
N TRP A 422 -11.65 -1.07 -0.04
CA TRP A 422 -12.19 -2.38 -0.38
C TRP A 422 -13.20 -2.23 -1.54
N PRO A 423 -12.96 -2.85 -2.72
CA PRO A 423 -13.59 -2.43 -3.97
C PRO A 423 -15.03 -2.88 -4.23
N GLY A 424 -15.71 -3.57 -3.29
CA GLY A 424 -17.11 -3.98 -3.48
C GLY A 424 -17.31 -5.32 -4.17
#